data_AF-A0A645CSH0-F1
#
_entry.id   AF-A0A645CSH0-F1
#
_cell.length_a   1.000
_cell.length_b   1.000
_cell.length_c   1.000
_cell.angle_alpha   90.00
_cell.angle_beta   90.00
_cell.angle_gamma   90.00
#
_symmetry.space_group_name_H-M   'P 1'
#
loop_
_entity.id
_entity.type
_entity.pdbx_description
1 polymer ?
#
loop_
_entity_poly.entity_id
_entity_poly.type
_entity_poly.pdbx_seq_one_letter_code
_entity_poly.pdbx_strand_id
1 'polypeptide(L)'
;MRLFVFSVVLILMFIPARADSPLTSTDFYKAYEASPQVTAALQSKGVLTKDIMKFLNSKKNSIALKMAVINAVGWSFDGHNNYTLYKNYLGSKMGTGELKAANLLCLAYLKALDNYFDCNEALKIADEALSLNPNSYTFNIIHGLIKAQVLFDSSWCDLWKSTDAVRKNENLKKDMNDEAIRIIFEYMDLYQSECDN
;
A
#
# COMPACT_ATOMS: atom_id res chain seq x y z
N MET A 1 7.62 -57.31 35.95
CA MET A 1 6.77 -56.81 34.85
C MET A 1 7.04 -55.31 34.71
N ARG A 2 7.83 -54.89 33.71
CA ARG A 2 8.17 -53.47 33.50
C ARG A 2 7.12 -52.85 32.58
N LEU A 3 6.35 -51.90 33.11
CA LEU A 3 5.39 -51.11 32.34
C LEU A 3 6.17 -50.03 31.57
N PHE A 4 6.21 -50.12 30.24
CA PHE A 4 6.77 -49.08 29.39
C PHE A 4 5.73 -47.95 29.25
N VAL A 5 6.04 -46.76 29.76
CA VAL A 5 5.25 -45.55 29.54
C VAL A 5 5.77 -44.92 28.25
N PHE A 6 4.96 -44.93 27.18
CA PHE A 6 5.24 -44.16 25.97
C PHE A 6 4.83 -42.70 26.22
N SER A 7 5.81 -41.81 26.37
CA SER A 7 5.59 -40.37 26.30
C SER A 7 5.32 -39.96 24.85
N VAL A 8 4.10 -39.53 24.56
CA VAL A 8 3.75 -38.88 23.29
C VAL A 8 4.30 -37.45 23.33
N VAL A 9 5.34 -37.18 22.55
CA VAL A 9 5.86 -35.83 22.33
C VAL A 9 4.94 -35.14 21.32
N LEU A 10 4.16 -34.17 21.80
CA LEU A 10 3.33 -33.31 20.95
C LEU A 10 4.23 -32.28 20.25
N ILE A 11 4.60 -32.54 19.00
CA ILE A 11 5.30 -31.58 18.15
C ILE A 11 4.28 -30.53 17.70
N LEU A 12 4.27 -29.37 18.35
CA LEU A 12 3.56 -28.18 17.86
C LEU A 12 4.22 -27.75 16.55
N MET A 13 3.61 -28.09 15.42
CA MET A 13 3.95 -27.49 14.15
C MET A 13 3.56 -26.01 14.22
N PHE A 14 4.55 -25.12 14.18
CA PHE A 14 4.32 -23.71 13.89
C PHE A 14 3.85 -23.62 12.44
N ILE A 15 2.54 -23.64 12.22
CA ILE A 15 1.98 -23.14 10.97
C ILE A 15 2.24 -21.63 11.01
N PRO A 16 2.99 -21.04 10.06
CA PRO A 16 3.12 -19.59 10.01
C PRO A 16 1.72 -18.99 9.96
N ALA A 17 1.40 -18.20 11.00
CA ALA A 17 0.14 -17.48 11.06
C ALA A 17 0.05 -16.61 9.82
N ARG A 18 -1.15 -16.63 9.23
CA ARG A 18 -1.48 -16.11 7.91
C ARG A 18 -0.89 -14.72 7.69
N ALA A 19 -0.36 -14.51 6.50
CA ALA A 19 0.10 -13.21 6.04
C ALA A 19 -0.97 -12.15 6.36
N ASP A 20 -0.57 -11.14 7.13
CA ASP A 20 -1.34 -9.93 7.40
C ASP A 20 -1.78 -9.24 6.07
N SER A 21 -2.58 -8.18 6.10
CA SER A 21 -3.11 -7.66 4.84
C SER A 21 -2.05 -6.91 3.99
N PRO A 22 -2.10 -6.96 2.63
CA PRO A 22 -1.11 -6.32 1.76
C PRO A 22 -0.80 -4.85 2.07
N LEU A 23 -1.82 -4.04 2.35
CA LEU A 23 -1.65 -2.60 2.60
C LEU A 23 -1.05 -2.30 3.97
N THR A 24 -1.27 -3.18 4.95
CA THR A 24 -0.90 -2.96 6.35
C THR A 24 0.49 -3.48 6.70
N SER A 25 1.11 -4.23 5.78
CA SER A 25 2.35 -4.98 6.02
C SER A 25 3.48 -4.62 5.05
N THR A 26 3.25 -3.66 4.17
CA THR A 26 4.23 -3.15 3.21
C THR A 26 4.72 -1.75 3.61
N ASP A 27 5.63 -1.69 4.59
CA ASP A 27 6.22 -0.44 5.11
C ASP A 27 7.28 0.15 4.17
N PHE A 28 6.94 0.37 2.90
CA PHE A 28 7.89 0.89 1.90
C PHE A 28 8.33 2.34 2.15
N TYR A 29 7.69 3.06 3.08
CA TYR A 29 8.16 4.34 3.57
C TYR A 29 9.57 4.26 4.18
N LYS A 30 10.00 3.08 4.66
CA LYS A 30 11.33 2.85 5.23
C LYS A 30 12.46 3.22 4.26
N ALA A 31 12.24 3.05 2.96
CA ALA A 31 13.16 3.48 1.91
C ALA A 31 13.31 5.02 1.79
N TYR A 32 12.48 5.79 2.48
CA TYR A 32 12.41 7.25 2.43
C TYR A 32 12.57 7.93 3.80
N GLU A 33 13.04 7.22 4.83
CA GLU A 33 13.14 7.77 6.21
C GLU A 33 14.01 9.03 6.33
N ALA A 34 14.97 9.22 5.43
CA ALA A 34 15.77 10.43 5.35
C ALA A 34 14.97 11.67 4.91
N SER A 35 13.75 11.51 4.41
CA SER A 35 12.85 12.62 4.05
C SER A 35 12.22 13.22 5.30
N PRO A 36 12.37 14.55 5.52
CA PRO A 36 11.69 15.23 6.62
C PRO A 36 10.16 15.08 6.58
N GLN A 37 9.58 14.86 5.41
CA GLN A 37 8.14 14.69 5.25
C GLN A 37 7.67 13.29 5.65
N VAL A 38 8.48 12.26 5.45
CA VAL A 38 8.23 10.92 6.01
C VAL A 38 8.35 10.99 7.53
N THR A 39 9.37 11.68 8.08
CA THR A 39 9.48 11.90 9.53
C THR A 39 8.25 12.63 10.08
N ALA A 40 7.79 13.69 9.42
CA ALA A 40 6.60 14.44 9.84
C ALA A 40 5.33 13.59 9.79
N ALA A 41 5.20 12.68 8.82
CA ALA A 41 4.11 11.70 8.74
C ALA A 41 4.14 10.71 9.92
N LEU A 42 5.29 10.13 10.23
CA LEU A 42 5.44 9.23 11.39
C LEU A 42 5.08 9.92 12.71
N GLN A 43 5.41 11.21 12.84
CA GLN A 43 5.08 12.02 14.01
C GLN A 43 3.61 12.47 14.07
N SER A 44 2.85 12.31 12.99
CA SER A 44 1.47 12.78 12.90
C SER A 44 0.46 11.86 13.59
N LYS A 45 0.92 10.73 14.13
CA LYS A 45 0.11 9.73 14.85
C LYS A 45 -1.10 9.29 14.03
N GLY A 46 -0.89 9.03 12.73
CA GLY A 46 -1.92 8.53 11.85
C GLY A 46 -2.80 9.60 11.20
N VAL A 47 -2.73 10.87 11.60
CA VAL A 47 -3.65 11.91 11.08
C VAL A 47 -2.90 12.89 10.18
N LEU A 48 -3.47 13.20 9.01
CA LEU A 48 -2.88 14.19 8.10
C LEU A 48 -2.89 15.59 8.71
N THR A 49 -1.71 16.21 8.78
CA THR A 49 -1.58 17.63 9.10
C THR A 49 -1.77 18.50 7.85
N LYS A 50 -2.04 19.79 8.06
CA LYS A 50 -2.14 20.77 6.96
C LYS A 50 -0.88 20.83 6.10
N ASP A 51 0.30 20.68 6.72
CA ASP A 51 1.58 20.71 6.01
C ASP A 51 1.81 19.44 5.18
N ILE A 52 1.41 18.27 5.69
CA ILE A 52 1.40 17.03 4.91
C ILE A 52 0.44 17.17 3.73
N MET A 53 -0.78 17.66 3.93
CA MET A 53 -1.74 17.84 2.82
C MET A 53 -1.23 18.84 1.77
N LYS A 54 -0.57 19.92 2.19
CA LYS A 54 0.11 20.86 1.30
C LYS A 54 1.24 20.20 0.52
N PHE A 55 2.03 19.35 1.16
CA PHE A 55 3.06 18.56 0.51
C PHE A 55 2.47 17.60 -0.53
N LEU A 56 1.41 16.87 -0.20
CA LEU A 56 0.73 15.95 -1.11
C LEU A 56 0.16 16.70 -2.35
N ASN A 57 -0.32 17.93 -2.17
CA ASN A 57 -0.89 18.75 -3.27
C ASN A 57 0.14 19.62 -4.04
N SER A 58 1.45 19.35 -3.93
CA SER A 58 2.48 20.08 -4.67
C SER A 58 2.88 19.35 -5.95
N LYS A 59 3.02 20.09 -7.07
CA LYS A 59 3.58 19.56 -8.33
C LYS A 59 5.09 19.27 -8.26
N LYS A 60 5.79 19.86 -7.28
CA LYS A 60 7.25 19.73 -7.15
C LYS A 60 7.70 18.40 -6.54
N ASN A 61 6.79 17.69 -5.89
CA ASN A 61 7.09 16.48 -5.13
C ASN A 61 6.81 15.24 -5.99
N SER A 62 7.75 14.29 -6.01
CA SER A 62 7.57 13.04 -6.74
C SER A 62 6.37 12.26 -6.21
N ILE A 63 5.70 11.51 -7.09
CA ILE A 63 4.57 10.68 -6.68
C ILE A 63 5.02 9.60 -5.68
N ALA A 64 6.19 8.97 -5.89
CA ALA A 64 6.69 7.94 -4.99
C ALA A 64 6.88 8.47 -3.56
N LEU A 65 7.41 9.68 -3.38
CA LEU A 65 7.55 10.27 -2.05
C LEU A 65 6.19 10.63 -1.44
N LYS A 66 5.19 11.05 -2.24
CA LYS A 66 3.82 11.24 -1.73
C LYS A 66 3.22 9.93 -1.21
N MET A 67 3.43 8.83 -1.94
CA MET A 67 2.94 7.51 -1.52
C MET A 67 3.67 7.03 -0.28
N ALA A 68 4.98 7.24 -0.18
CA ALA A 68 5.75 6.92 1.02
C ALA A 68 5.29 7.72 2.25
N VAL A 69 4.98 9.01 2.08
CA VAL A 69 4.40 9.84 3.13
C VAL A 69 3.05 9.29 3.60
N ILE A 70 2.18 8.85 2.68
CA ILE A 70 0.88 8.25 3.04
C ILE A 70 1.08 6.90 3.74
N ASN A 71 2.00 6.06 3.25
CA ASN A 71 2.36 4.79 3.88
C ASN A 71 2.93 5.00 5.30
N ALA A 72 3.71 6.06 5.53
CA ALA A 72 4.22 6.45 6.85
C ALA A 72 3.14 7.01 7.80
N VAL A 73 2.12 7.70 7.27
CA VAL A 73 0.93 8.05 8.08
C VAL A 73 0.24 6.76 8.53
N GLY A 74 0.17 5.77 7.64
CA GLY A 74 -0.28 4.42 7.97
C GLY A 74 -1.79 4.30 8.15
N TRP A 75 -2.19 3.24 8.85
CA TRP A 75 -3.56 2.82 9.05
C TRP A 75 -3.86 2.64 10.55
N SER A 76 -5.13 2.50 10.90
CA SER A 76 -5.57 2.04 12.22
C SER A 76 -6.87 1.25 12.08
N PHE A 77 -7.19 0.44 13.10
CA PHE A 77 -8.40 -0.38 13.09
C PHE A 77 -9.67 0.46 12.96
N ASP A 78 -9.73 1.60 13.65
CA ASP A 78 -10.86 2.54 13.62
C ASP A 78 -10.84 3.47 12.39
N GLY A 79 -9.74 3.44 11.60
CA GLY A 79 -9.46 4.39 10.54
C GLY A 79 -9.08 5.79 11.05
N HIS A 80 -8.48 6.60 10.17
CA HIS A 80 -8.04 7.96 10.51
C HIS A 80 -8.90 9.06 9.84
N ASN A 81 -9.84 8.68 8.98
CA ASN A 81 -10.66 9.59 8.17
C ASN A 81 -9.82 10.54 7.29
N ASN A 82 -8.60 10.14 6.95
CA ASN A 82 -7.66 10.95 6.18
C ASN A 82 -8.11 11.17 4.73
N TYR A 83 -8.83 10.22 4.14
CA TYR A 83 -9.46 10.39 2.83
C TYR A 83 -10.41 11.60 2.84
N THR A 84 -11.29 11.69 3.83
CA THR A 84 -12.23 12.81 3.96
C THR A 84 -11.50 14.12 4.24
N LEU A 85 -10.51 14.10 5.14
CA LEU A 85 -9.68 15.26 5.44
C LEU A 85 -8.98 15.80 4.19
N TYR A 86 -8.32 14.92 3.43
CA TYR A 86 -7.61 15.32 2.21
C TYR A 86 -8.56 15.75 1.09
N LYS A 87 -9.69 15.04 0.91
CA LYS A 87 -10.73 15.42 -0.06
C LYS A 87 -11.28 16.82 0.21
N ASN A 88 -11.53 17.14 1.47
CA ASN A 88 -11.99 18.46 1.90
C ASN A 88 -10.90 19.52 1.72
N TYR A 89 -9.64 19.19 2.04
CA TYR A 89 -8.50 20.08 1.82
C TYR A 89 -8.35 20.45 0.34
N LEU A 90 -8.48 19.45 -0.55
CA LEU A 90 -8.45 19.65 -1.99
C LEU A 90 -9.58 20.60 -2.38
N GLY A 91 -10.86 20.23 -2.30
CA GLY A 91 -11.95 21.11 -2.72
C GLY A 91 -11.65 21.77 -4.09
N SER A 92 -11.62 23.11 -4.14
CA SER A 92 -11.23 23.88 -5.34
C SER A 92 -9.73 23.86 -5.68
N LYS A 93 -8.87 23.33 -4.79
CA LYS A 93 -7.42 23.13 -4.97
C LYS A 93 -7.07 21.81 -5.66
N MET A 94 -8.06 21.01 -6.06
CA MET A 94 -7.85 19.84 -6.90
C MET A 94 -7.05 20.25 -8.14
N GLY A 95 -5.97 19.53 -8.42
CA GLY A 95 -5.13 19.82 -9.57
C GLY A 95 -5.79 19.50 -10.91
N THR A 96 -5.09 19.87 -11.98
CA THR A 96 -5.36 19.46 -13.36
C THR A 96 -4.18 18.64 -13.90
N GLY A 97 -4.42 17.84 -14.95
CA GLY A 97 -3.39 17.00 -15.58
C GLY A 97 -2.69 16.06 -14.60
N GLU A 98 -1.36 16.03 -14.61
CA GLU A 98 -0.55 15.18 -13.73
C GLU A 98 -0.83 15.41 -12.23
N LEU A 99 -1.14 16.64 -11.82
CA LEU A 99 -1.48 16.91 -10.42
C LEU A 99 -2.83 16.28 -10.05
N LYS A 100 -3.81 16.31 -10.97
CA LYS A 100 -5.10 15.63 -10.77
C LYS A 100 -4.86 14.13 -10.56
N ALA A 101 -4.06 13.51 -11.43
CA ALA A 101 -3.71 12.10 -11.33
C ALA A 101 -3.08 11.77 -9.97
N ALA A 102 -2.11 12.59 -9.53
CA ALA A 102 -1.47 12.42 -8.22
C ALA A 102 -2.45 12.61 -7.06
N ASN A 103 -3.35 13.60 -7.12
CA ASN A 103 -4.36 13.81 -6.09
C ASN A 103 -5.31 12.62 -5.98
N LEU A 104 -5.73 12.04 -7.11
CA LEU A 104 -6.58 10.85 -7.13
C LEU A 104 -5.85 9.64 -6.54
N LEU A 105 -4.58 9.40 -6.88
CA LEU A 105 -3.82 8.30 -6.30
C LEU A 105 -3.67 8.46 -4.78
N CYS A 106 -3.38 9.68 -4.29
CA CYS A 106 -3.37 9.98 -2.87
C CYS A 106 -4.73 9.68 -2.21
N LEU A 107 -5.84 10.12 -2.81
CA LEU A 107 -7.18 9.85 -2.30
C LEU A 107 -7.50 8.35 -2.25
N ALA A 108 -7.17 7.62 -3.31
CA ALA A 108 -7.36 6.18 -3.38
C ALA A 108 -6.60 5.47 -2.25
N TYR A 109 -5.31 5.78 -2.09
CA TYR A 109 -4.49 5.09 -1.10
C TYR A 109 -4.90 5.44 0.34
N LEU A 110 -5.21 6.71 0.62
CA LEU A 110 -5.75 7.12 1.92
C LEU A 110 -7.08 6.44 2.23
N LYS A 111 -7.97 6.31 1.22
CA LYS A 111 -9.26 5.63 1.40
C LYS A 111 -9.09 4.15 1.69
N ALA A 112 -8.14 3.51 1.02
CA ALA A 112 -7.80 2.12 1.27
C ALA A 112 -7.24 1.91 2.68
N LEU A 113 -6.39 2.82 3.18
CA LEU A 113 -5.83 2.75 4.54
C LEU A 113 -6.83 3.15 5.64
N ASP A 114 -7.80 4.02 5.34
CA ASP A 114 -8.89 4.37 6.26
C ASP A 114 -9.85 3.20 6.50
N ASN A 115 -10.03 2.32 5.51
CA ASN A 115 -10.87 1.13 5.61
C ASN A 115 -10.29 -0.02 4.76
N TYR A 116 -9.24 -0.66 5.24
CA TYR A 116 -8.56 -1.74 4.52
C TYR A 116 -9.41 -3.03 4.42
N PHE A 117 -10.52 -3.10 5.15
CA PHE A 117 -11.50 -4.18 5.06
C PHE A 117 -12.40 -4.07 3.81
N ASP A 118 -12.59 -2.86 3.24
CA ASP A 118 -13.34 -2.67 1.99
C ASP A 118 -12.67 -1.61 1.10
N CYS A 119 -11.90 -2.11 0.14
CA CYS A 119 -11.12 -1.30 -0.79
C CYS A 119 -11.78 -1.10 -2.17
N ASN A 120 -13.03 -1.54 -2.38
CA ASN A 120 -13.64 -1.49 -3.72
C ASN A 120 -13.77 -0.07 -4.27
N GLU A 121 -14.22 0.87 -3.44
CA GLU A 121 -14.29 2.27 -3.84
C GLU A 121 -12.92 2.92 -3.98
N ALA A 122 -11.94 2.53 -3.16
CA ALA A 122 -10.57 3.00 -3.28
C ALA A 122 -9.95 2.55 -4.62
N LEU A 123 -10.21 1.31 -5.03
CA LEU A 123 -9.76 0.76 -6.30
C LEU A 123 -10.33 1.53 -7.50
N LYS A 124 -11.62 1.90 -7.47
CA LYS A 124 -12.24 2.73 -8.52
C LYS A 124 -11.55 4.10 -8.68
N ILE A 125 -11.14 4.72 -7.57
CA ILE A 125 -10.39 5.99 -7.60
C ILE A 125 -8.98 5.75 -8.14
N ALA A 126 -8.34 4.64 -7.76
CA ALA A 126 -7.04 4.24 -8.27
C ALA A 126 -7.09 3.96 -9.78
N ASP A 127 -8.17 3.37 -10.30
CA ASP A 127 -8.40 3.16 -11.73
C ASP A 127 -8.43 4.50 -12.49
N GLU A 128 -9.15 5.51 -11.98
CA GLU A 128 -9.15 6.85 -12.57
C GLU A 128 -7.74 7.46 -12.53
N ALA A 129 -7.05 7.37 -11.39
CA ALA A 129 -5.69 7.89 -11.23
C ALA A 129 -4.72 7.25 -12.23
N LEU A 130 -4.75 5.92 -12.36
CA LEU A 130 -3.90 5.15 -13.26
C LEU A 130 -4.20 5.46 -14.73
N SER A 131 -5.48 5.65 -15.09
CA SER A 131 -5.86 6.01 -16.47
C SER A 131 -5.24 7.33 -16.94
N LEU A 132 -4.95 8.24 -16.00
CA LEU A 132 -4.31 9.53 -16.27
C LEU A 132 -2.78 9.46 -16.29
N ASN A 133 -2.18 8.39 -15.73
CA ASN A 133 -0.72 8.20 -15.72
C ASN A 133 -0.34 6.71 -15.79
N PRO A 134 -0.65 6.02 -16.90
CA PRO A 134 -0.56 4.56 -17.00
C PRO A 134 0.88 4.04 -17.04
N ASN A 135 1.85 4.89 -17.38
CA ASN A 135 3.25 4.48 -17.56
C ASN A 135 4.09 4.64 -16.28
N SER A 136 3.54 5.21 -15.20
CA SER A 136 4.27 5.37 -13.94
C SER A 136 4.32 4.06 -13.17
N TYR A 137 5.52 3.63 -12.78
CA TYR A 137 5.68 2.46 -11.92
C TYR A 137 4.96 2.65 -10.58
N THR A 138 5.09 3.83 -9.97
CA THR A 138 4.42 4.16 -8.71
C THR A 138 2.90 4.05 -8.80
N PHE A 139 2.29 4.58 -9.87
CA PHE A 139 0.83 4.46 -10.05
C PHE A 139 0.41 2.99 -10.17
N ASN A 140 1.14 2.20 -10.95
CA ASN A 140 0.83 0.78 -11.15
C ASN A 140 1.00 -0.03 -9.87
N ILE A 141 2.08 0.18 -9.10
CA ILE A 141 2.31 -0.64 -7.89
C ILE A 141 1.35 -0.29 -6.75
N ILE A 142 1.00 0.99 -6.57
CA ILE A 142 -0.01 1.38 -5.57
C ILE A 142 -1.40 0.89 -5.96
N HIS A 143 -1.76 0.98 -7.24
CA HIS A 143 -2.98 0.35 -7.75
C HIS A 143 -2.98 -1.16 -7.49
N GLY A 144 -1.88 -1.84 -7.81
CA GLY A 144 -1.67 -3.25 -7.54
C GLY A 144 -1.86 -3.62 -6.07
N LEU A 145 -1.31 -2.84 -5.14
CA LEU A 145 -1.49 -3.05 -3.69
C LEU A 145 -2.95 -2.87 -3.24
N ILE A 146 -3.66 -1.86 -3.76
CA ILE A 146 -5.08 -1.66 -3.45
C ILE A 146 -5.92 -2.82 -4.02
N LYS A 147 -5.59 -3.27 -5.24
CA LYS A 147 -6.24 -4.43 -5.87
C LYS A 147 -5.95 -5.72 -5.12
N ALA A 148 -4.71 -5.93 -4.67
CA ALA A 148 -4.31 -7.02 -3.81
C ALA A 148 -5.17 -7.06 -2.55
N GLN A 149 -5.40 -5.92 -1.91
CA GLN A 149 -6.27 -5.82 -0.73
C GLN A 149 -7.72 -6.25 -1.04
N VAL A 150 -8.29 -5.81 -2.17
CA VAL A 150 -9.65 -6.24 -2.59
C VAL A 150 -9.72 -7.76 -2.79
N LEU A 151 -8.63 -8.38 -3.24
CA LEU A 151 -8.56 -9.82 -3.51
C LEU A 151 -8.19 -10.67 -2.28
N PHE A 152 -7.85 -10.03 -1.16
CA PHE A 152 -7.27 -10.68 0.03
C PHE A 152 -8.11 -11.82 0.58
N ASP A 153 -9.43 -11.68 0.61
CA ASP A 153 -10.33 -12.72 1.13
C ASP A 153 -10.90 -13.64 0.03
N SER A 154 -10.43 -13.52 -1.22
CA SER A 154 -11.02 -14.25 -2.36
C SER A 154 -10.03 -15.13 -3.13
N SER A 155 -8.87 -14.61 -3.53
CA SER A 155 -7.90 -15.33 -4.36
C SER A 155 -6.49 -14.83 -4.08
N TRP A 156 -5.72 -15.60 -3.32
CA TRP A 156 -4.33 -15.25 -2.98
C TRP A 156 -3.41 -15.31 -4.19
N CYS A 157 -3.67 -16.20 -5.16
CA CYS A 157 -2.94 -16.20 -6.41
C CYS A 157 -3.21 -14.93 -7.24
N ASP A 158 -4.47 -14.48 -7.36
CA ASP A 158 -4.78 -13.25 -8.11
C ASP A 158 -4.30 -11.99 -7.38
N LEU A 159 -4.32 -12.02 -6.05
CA LEU A 159 -3.69 -11.01 -5.20
C LEU A 159 -2.20 -10.89 -5.52
N TRP A 160 -1.45 -11.98 -5.53
CA TRP A 160 -0.03 -11.97 -5.88
C TRP A 160 0.18 -11.44 -7.30
N LYS A 161 -0.56 -11.98 -8.28
CA LYS A 161 -0.51 -11.56 -9.69
C LYS A 161 -0.76 -10.06 -9.87
N SER A 162 -1.58 -9.44 -9.02
CA SER A 162 -1.92 -8.02 -9.12
C SER A 162 -0.71 -7.10 -8.94
N THR A 163 0.29 -7.50 -8.16
CA THR A 163 1.55 -6.76 -7.98
C THR A 163 2.68 -7.33 -8.84
N ASP A 164 2.74 -8.65 -9.02
CA ASP A 164 3.74 -9.33 -9.85
C ASP A 164 3.71 -8.86 -11.32
N ALA A 165 2.51 -8.59 -11.86
CA ALA A 165 2.36 -8.03 -13.21
C ALA A 165 3.08 -6.67 -13.37
N VAL A 166 3.22 -5.89 -12.29
CA VAL A 166 3.88 -4.57 -12.32
C VAL A 166 5.39 -4.73 -12.48
N ARG A 167 6.03 -5.59 -11.69
CA ARG A 167 7.49 -5.81 -11.78
C ARG A 167 7.92 -6.47 -13.11
N LYS A 168 7.04 -7.26 -13.73
CA LYS A 168 7.27 -7.88 -15.04
C LYS A 168 7.11 -6.91 -16.22
N ASN A 169 6.51 -5.74 -15.99
CA ASN A 169 6.30 -4.77 -17.05
C ASN A 169 7.52 -3.83 -17.19
N GLU A 170 8.42 -4.19 -18.09
CA GLU A 170 9.66 -3.44 -18.38
C GLU A 170 9.42 -2.08 -19.05
N ASN A 171 8.20 -1.81 -19.54
CA ASN A 171 7.86 -0.54 -20.20
C ASN A 171 7.49 0.58 -19.21
N LEU A 172 7.31 0.26 -17.93
CA LEU A 172 6.99 1.25 -16.92
C LEU A 172 8.18 2.16 -16.62
N LYS A 173 7.90 3.46 -16.51
CA LYS A 173 8.85 4.44 -16.00
C LYS A 173 9.13 4.13 -14.53
N LYS A 174 10.34 3.66 -14.24
CA LYS A 174 10.84 3.47 -12.87
C LYS A 174 10.97 4.83 -12.16
N ASP A 175 9.91 5.22 -11.45
CA ASP A 175 9.83 6.48 -10.70
C ASP A 175 9.66 6.29 -9.19
N MET A 176 9.84 5.05 -8.71
CA MET A 176 9.91 4.65 -7.31
C MET A 176 11.33 4.19 -6.96
N ASN A 177 11.75 4.42 -5.71
CA ASN A 177 13.02 3.95 -5.18
C ASN A 177 13.11 2.41 -5.18
N ASP A 178 14.24 1.86 -5.61
CA ASP A 178 14.45 0.40 -5.72
C ASP A 178 14.31 -0.34 -4.37
N GLU A 179 14.71 0.29 -3.26
CA GLU A 179 14.54 -0.26 -1.92
C GLU A 179 13.07 -0.32 -1.51
N ALA A 180 12.28 0.68 -1.91
CA ALA A 180 10.84 0.67 -1.68
C ALA A 180 10.19 -0.48 -2.47
N ILE A 181 10.64 -0.69 -3.72
CA ILE A 181 10.20 -1.80 -4.57
C ILE A 181 10.57 -3.13 -3.90
N ARG A 182 11.80 -3.29 -3.39
CA ARG A 182 12.24 -4.48 -2.66
C ARG A 182 11.32 -4.78 -1.47
N ILE A 183 11.08 -3.81 -0.60
CA ILE A 183 10.22 -3.96 0.58
C ILE A 183 8.80 -4.42 0.19
N ILE A 184 8.23 -3.85 -0.87
CA ILE A 184 6.91 -4.27 -1.36
C ILE A 184 6.93 -5.74 -1.76
N PHE A 185 7.88 -6.15 -2.61
CA PHE A 185 7.90 -7.52 -3.12
C PHE A 185 8.36 -8.57 -2.11
N GLU A 186 9.17 -8.21 -1.11
CA GLU A 186 9.48 -9.12 0.00
C GLU A 186 8.24 -9.58 0.73
N TYR A 187 7.25 -8.69 0.88
CA TYR A 187 5.96 -9.06 1.45
C TYR A 187 5.06 -9.77 0.44
N MET A 188 4.92 -9.20 -0.77
CA MET A 188 3.97 -9.73 -1.74
C MET A 188 4.34 -11.14 -2.22
N ASP A 189 5.63 -11.48 -2.29
CA ASP A 189 6.09 -12.82 -2.71
C ASP A 189 5.75 -13.92 -1.70
N LEU A 190 5.34 -13.59 -0.47
CA LEU A 190 4.79 -14.57 0.49
C LEU A 190 3.54 -15.28 -0.03
N TYR A 191 2.81 -14.67 -0.97
CA TYR A 191 1.61 -15.25 -1.60
C TYR A 191 1.92 -16.02 -2.89
N GLN A 192 3.17 -16.08 -3.35
CA GLN A 192 3.50 -16.66 -4.65
C GLN A 192 3.12 -18.15 -4.74
N SER A 193 3.34 -18.92 -3.67
CA SER A 193 3.06 -20.35 -3.62
C SER A 193 1.58 -20.70 -3.81
N GLU A 194 0.69 -19.72 -3.64
CA GLU A 194 -0.75 -19.91 -3.79
C GLU A 194 -1.17 -20.07 -5.27
N CYS A 195 -0.27 -19.80 -6.22
CA CYS A 195 -0.50 -20.01 -7.64
C CYS A 195 -0.11 -21.40 -8.17
N ASP A 196 0.54 -22.22 -7.35
CA ASP A 196 1.02 -23.55 -7.74
C ASP A 196 0.00 -24.68 -7.44
N ASN A 197 -1.21 -24.30 -7.02
CA ASN A 197 -2.32 -25.20 -6.68
C ASN A 197 -3.33 -25.37 -7.83
#